data_AF-A0AA43L9H8-F1
#
_entry.id   AF-A0AA43L9H8-F1
#
_cell.length_a   1.000
_cell.length_b   1.000
_cell.length_c   1.000
_cell.angle_alpha   90.00
_cell.angle_beta   90.00
_cell.angle_gamma   90.00
#
_symmetry.space_group_name_H-M   'P 1'
#
loop_
_entity.id
_entity.type
_entity.pdbx_description
1 polymer ?
#
loop_
_entity_poly.entity_id
_entity_poly.type
_entity_poly.pdbx_seq_one_letter_code
_entity_poly.pdbx_strand_id
1 'polypeptide(L)'
;MYVNGTESQVSSSGKALSLDWSADGVLLSYVEEDGENPPQQSVKIYDVSTKKTIKIYKGYLSRWTPHGSILAYKYSTVLNVSDLKKFNNAAIGVDEYVWIPDGSGFILSKNGDLTPEG
;
A
#
# COMPACT_ATOMS: atom_id res chain seq x y z
N MET A 1 -15.92 5.66 5.70
CA MET A 1 -15.25 5.08 6.90
C MET A 1 -16.21 5.18 8.06
N TYR A 2 -16.43 4.10 8.80
CA TYR A 2 -17.38 4.07 9.92
C TYR A 2 -16.64 3.80 11.23
N VAL A 3 -16.69 4.75 12.16
CA VAL A 3 -16.03 4.66 13.47
C VAL A 3 -17.02 5.12 14.54
N ASN A 4 -17.25 4.29 15.56
CA ASN A 4 -18.11 4.59 16.70
C ASN A 4 -19.49 5.16 16.31
N GLY A 5 -20.19 4.51 15.39
CA GLY A 5 -21.53 4.97 15.00
C GLY A 5 -21.55 6.05 13.91
N THR A 6 -20.41 6.64 13.56
CA THR A 6 -20.33 7.79 12.66
C THR A 6 -19.65 7.41 11.36
N GLU A 7 -20.33 7.69 10.24
CA GLU A 7 -19.72 7.60 8.91
C GLU A 7 -19.02 8.90 8.53
N SER A 8 -17.85 8.81 7.92
CA SER A 8 -17.08 9.92 7.39
C SER A 8 -16.45 9.56 6.05
N GLN A 9 -16.48 10.51 5.12
CA GLN A 9 -15.85 10.38 3.81
C GLN A 9 -14.34 10.61 3.93
N VAL A 10 -13.55 9.67 3.42
CA VAL A 10 -12.07 9.73 3.43
C VAL A 10 -11.53 10.20 2.07
N SER A 11 -12.23 9.88 0.99
CA SER A 11 -11.85 10.18 -0.39
C SER A 11 -13.03 10.81 -1.13
N SER A 12 -12.74 11.82 -1.95
CA SER A 12 -13.69 12.45 -2.88
C SER A 12 -13.45 12.09 -4.35
N SER A 13 -12.44 11.27 -4.65
CA SER A 13 -12.09 10.94 -6.05
C SER A 13 -13.12 10.04 -6.74
N GLY A 14 -13.91 9.29 -5.96
CA GLY A 14 -14.80 8.26 -6.47
C GLY A 14 -14.09 7.00 -6.98
N LYS A 15 -12.76 6.91 -6.83
CA LYS A 15 -11.91 5.82 -7.33
C LYS A 15 -10.90 5.33 -6.28
N ALA A 16 -11.36 5.14 -5.05
CA ALA A 16 -10.55 4.54 -3.99
C ALA A 16 -10.65 3.00 -4.03
N LEU A 17 -9.51 2.33 -4.10
CA LEU A 17 -9.39 0.86 -4.23
C LEU A 17 -8.32 0.33 -3.27
N SER A 18 -8.23 -1.00 -3.14
CA SER A 18 -7.16 -1.69 -2.40
C SER A 18 -6.95 -1.14 -0.98
N LEU A 19 -8.03 -1.09 -0.20
CA LEU A 19 -7.99 -0.59 1.17
C LEU A 19 -7.32 -1.61 2.10
N ASP A 20 -6.50 -1.13 3.02
CA ASP A 20 -5.90 -1.95 4.07
C ASP A 20 -5.64 -1.15 5.34
N TRP A 21 -5.76 -1.80 6.50
CA TRP A 21 -5.65 -1.18 7.82
C TRP A 21 -4.36 -1.57 8.51
N SER A 22 -3.74 -0.61 9.21
CA SER A 22 -2.68 -0.95 10.16
C SER A 22 -3.22 -1.83 11.27
N ALA A 23 -2.36 -2.64 11.87
CA ALA A 23 -2.75 -3.61 12.89
C ALA A 23 -3.45 -2.98 14.11
N ASP A 24 -3.14 -1.72 14.43
CA ASP A 24 -3.74 -0.95 15.52
C ASP A 24 -5.05 -0.23 15.12
N GLY A 25 -5.45 -0.29 13.84
CA GLY A 25 -6.63 0.38 13.32
C GLY A 25 -6.54 1.90 13.25
N VAL A 26 -5.35 2.49 13.43
CA VAL A 26 -5.17 3.95 13.42
C VAL A 26 -4.95 4.49 12.01
N LEU A 27 -4.32 3.70 11.13
CA LEU A 27 -3.96 4.09 9.78
C LEU A 27 -4.73 3.25 8.76
N LEU A 28 -5.26 3.95 7.75
CA LEU A 28 -5.90 3.37 6.59
C LEU A 28 -5.06 3.70 5.36
N SER A 29 -4.60 2.67 4.65
CA SER A 29 -4.06 2.84 3.30
C SER A 29 -5.14 2.57 2.26
N TYR A 30 -5.11 3.32 1.17
CA TYR A 30 -5.93 3.08 0.00
C TYR A 30 -5.22 3.61 -1.25
N VAL A 31 -5.54 3.03 -2.40
CA VAL A 31 -5.03 3.46 -3.70
C VAL A 31 -6.06 4.36 -4.36
N GLU A 32 -5.61 5.48 -4.92
CA GLU A 32 -6.41 6.30 -5.83
C GLU A 32 -5.72 6.45 -7.18
N GLU A 33 -6.53 6.46 -8.22
CA GLU A 33 -6.12 6.90 -9.56
C GLU A 33 -6.34 8.41 -9.67
N ASP A 34 -5.30 9.14 -10.06
CA ASP A 34 -5.44 10.53 -10.45
C ASP A 34 -5.96 10.66 -11.89
N GLY A 35 -6.51 11.84 -12.19
CA GLY A 35 -7.13 12.15 -13.49
C GLY A 35 -6.13 12.50 -14.59
N GLU A 36 -4.84 12.22 -14.41
CA GLU A 36 -3.83 12.43 -15.45
C GLU A 36 -3.99 11.39 -16.58
N ASN A 37 -3.38 11.66 -17.74
CA ASN A 37 -3.43 10.76 -18.89
C ASN A 37 -1.98 10.43 -19.34
N PRO A 38 -1.46 9.22 -19.06
CA PRO A 38 -2.14 8.07 -18.44
C PRO A 38 -2.41 8.27 -16.94
N PRO A 39 -3.45 7.63 -16.38
CA PRO A 39 -3.76 7.72 -14.95
C PRO A 39 -2.63 7.14 -14.11
N GLN A 40 -2.18 7.88 -13.10
CA GLN A 40 -1.21 7.40 -12.13
C GLN A 40 -1.91 6.94 -10.86
N GLN A 41 -1.41 5.85 -10.29
CA GLN A 41 -1.89 5.35 -9.02
C GLN A 41 -1.04 5.89 -7.87
N SER A 42 -1.72 6.32 -6.82
CA SER A 42 -1.10 6.79 -5.59
C SER A 42 -1.65 6.04 -4.39
N VAL A 43 -0.76 5.51 -3.55
CA VAL A 43 -1.10 5.00 -2.23
C VAL A 43 -1.20 6.19 -1.28
N LYS A 44 -2.36 6.38 -0.68
CA LYS A 44 -2.63 7.41 0.34
C LYS A 44 -2.78 6.77 1.70
N ILE A 45 -2.16 7.40 2.70
CA ILE A 45 -2.23 6.98 4.10
C ILE A 45 -3.03 8.01 4.88
N TYR A 46 -4.18 7.58 5.37
CA TYR A 46 -5.08 8.36 6.19
C TYR A 46 -4.96 7.95 7.65
N ASP A 47 -4.70 8.92 8.51
CA ASP A 47 -4.73 8.76 9.96
C ASP A 47 -6.12 9.11 10.47
N VAL A 48 -6.79 8.10 11.04
CA VAL A 48 -8.16 8.19 11.54
C VAL A 48 -8.26 9.05 12.81
N SER A 49 -7.20 9.06 13.62
CA SER A 49 -7.16 9.84 14.86
C SER A 49 -7.10 11.34 14.57
N THR A 50 -6.32 11.74 13.56
CA THR A 50 -6.16 13.14 13.16
C THR A 50 -7.08 13.56 12.02
N LYS A 51 -7.77 12.60 11.40
CA LYS A 51 -8.65 12.77 10.24
C LYS A 51 -7.95 13.37 9.02
N LYS A 52 -6.68 13.03 8.81
CA LYS A 52 -5.84 13.63 7.76
C LYS A 52 -5.14 12.57 6.93
N THR A 53 -4.97 12.83 5.64
CA THR A 53 -3.97 12.14 4.83
C THR A 53 -2.58 12.64 5.24
N ILE A 54 -1.76 11.74 5.77
CA ILE A 54 -0.43 12.06 6.31
C ILE A 54 0.71 11.72 5.34
N LYS A 55 0.45 10.86 4.35
CA LYS A 55 1.44 10.45 3.36
C LYS A 55 0.79 10.06 2.03
N ILE A 56 1.51 10.32 0.95
CA ILE A 56 1.16 9.91 -0.40
C ILE A 56 2.42 9.34 -1.05
N TYR A 57 2.30 8.15 -1.63
CA TYR A 57 3.34 7.50 -2.42
C TYR A 57 2.82 7.26 -3.83
N LYS A 58 3.67 7.45 -4.85
CA LYS A 58 3.39 6.86 -6.16
C LYS A 58 3.45 5.35 -6.03
N GLY A 59 2.39 4.65 -6.45
CA GLY A 59 2.33 3.20 -6.30
C GLY A 59 0.93 2.66 -6.11
N TYR A 60 0.88 1.35 -5.87
CA TYR A 60 -0.33 0.54 -5.79
C TYR A 60 -0.08 -0.72 -4.95
N LEU A 61 -1.11 -1.55 -4.75
CA LEU A 61 -1.06 -2.78 -3.94
C LEU A 61 -0.41 -2.55 -2.57
N SER A 62 -0.97 -1.68 -1.75
CA SER A 62 -0.45 -1.42 -0.40
C SER A 62 -0.92 -2.46 0.61
N ARG A 63 -0.02 -2.90 1.49
CA ARG A 63 -0.35 -3.79 2.62
C ARG A 63 0.44 -3.42 3.87
N TRP A 64 -0.23 -3.32 5.00
CA TRP A 64 0.42 -3.14 6.30
C TRP A 64 1.02 -4.45 6.80
N THR A 65 2.11 -4.35 7.55
CA THR A 65 2.63 -5.48 8.32
C THR A 65 1.57 -5.99 9.31
N PRO A 66 1.44 -7.32 9.51
CA PRO A 66 0.40 -7.90 10.37
C PRO A 66 0.39 -7.41 11.83
N HIS A 67 1.55 -6.95 12.33
CA HIS A 67 1.74 -6.61 13.75
C HIS A 67 2.33 -5.21 13.96
N GLY A 68 2.34 -4.36 12.94
CA GLY A 68 3.04 -3.08 13.02
C GLY A 68 2.54 -2.03 12.04
N SER A 69 3.27 -0.92 12.02
CA SER A 69 2.97 0.27 11.21
C SER A 69 3.94 0.41 10.02
N ILE A 70 4.49 -0.70 9.54
CA ILE A 70 5.31 -0.70 8.32
C ILE A 70 4.38 -1.00 7.14
N LEU A 71 4.49 -0.19 6.09
CA LEU A 71 3.71 -0.32 4.88
C LEU A 71 4.58 -0.90 3.76
N ALA A 72 4.12 -1.99 3.15
CA ALA A 72 4.61 -2.41 1.84
C ALA A 72 3.72 -1.86 0.73
N TYR A 73 4.32 -1.53 -0.41
CA TYR A 73 3.59 -1.12 -1.60
C TYR A 73 4.46 -1.31 -2.85
N LYS A 74 3.83 -1.42 -4.00
CA LYS A 74 4.53 -1.48 -5.29
C LYS A 74 4.60 -0.12 -5.96
N TYR A 75 5.71 0.15 -6.62
CA TYR A 75 5.81 1.18 -7.65
C TYR A 75 6.47 0.56 -8.88
N SER A 76 5.74 0.51 -10.00
CA SER A 76 6.11 -0.35 -11.13
C SER A 76 6.33 -1.80 -10.66
N THR A 77 7.49 -2.41 -10.94
CA THR A 77 7.86 -3.77 -10.52
C THR A 77 8.65 -3.82 -9.20
N VAL A 78 8.83 -2.69 -8.52
CA VAL A 78 9.61 -2.60 -7.29
C VAL A 78 8.70 -2.68 -6.08
N LEU A 79 8.97 -3.64 -5.20
CA LEU A 79 8.37 -3.73 -3.88
C LEU A 79 9.13 -2.79 -2.92
N ASN A 80 8.42 -1.82 -2.38
CA ASN A 80 8.93 -0.85 -1.41
C ASN A 80 8.37 -1.16 -0.03
N VAL A 81 9.13 -0.81 1.00
CA VAL A 81 8.74 -0.92 2.41
C VAL A 81 9.03 0.40 3.11
N SER A 82 8.07 0.93 3.87
CA SER A 82 8.17 2.24 4.51
C SER A 82 7.65 2.24 5.94
N ASP A 83 8.38 2.91 6.82
CA ASP A 83 7.96 3.27 8.20
C ASP A 83 7.28 4.66 8.25
N LEU A 84 6.82 5.17 7.09
CA LEU A 84 6.26 6.50 6.85
C LEU A 84 7.27 7.67 6.94
N LYS A 85 8.46 7.45 7.52
CA LYS A 85 9.54 8.43 7.58
C LYS A 85 10.49 8.26 6.39
N LYS A 86 10.88 7.03 6.12
CA LYS A 86 11.73 6.61 4.99
C LYS A 86 11.10 5.41 4.28
N PHE A 87 11.59 5.12 3.08
CA PHE A 87 11.27 3.89 2.37
C PHE A 87 12.56 3.23 1.87
N ASN A 88 12.49 1.92 1.65
CA ASN A 88 13.57 1.14 1.06
C ASN A 88 12.98 0.18 0.04
N ASN A 89 13.77 -0.20 -0.96
CA ASN A 89 13.41 -1.24 -1.92
C ASN A 89 13.66 -2.60 -1.26
N ALA A 90 12.62 -3.42 -1.12
CA ALA A 90 12.74 -4.79 -0.62
C ALA A 90 13.07 -5.79 -1.73
N ALA A 91 12.49 -5.60 -2.93
CA ALA A 91 12.72 -6.46 -4.08
C ALA A 91 12.38 -5.76 -5.41
N ILE A 92 12.97 -6.25 -6.50
CA ILE A 92 12.72 -5.80 -7.89
C ILE A 92 12.10 -6.96 -8.68
N GLY A 93 11.26 -6.65 -9.66
CA GLY A 93 10.63 -7.64 -10.54
C GLY A 93 9.47 -8.38 -9.89
N VAL A 94 8.82 -7.78 -8.90
CA VAL A 94 7.72 -8.38 -8.14
C VAL A 94 6.40 -8.11 -8.87
N ASP A 95 5.56 -9.14 -9.00
CA ASP A 95 4.19 -9.01 -9.51
C ASP A 95 3.19 -8.93 -8.37
N GLU A 96 3.15 -9.97 -7.52
CA GLU A 96 2.32 -10.01 -6.33
C GLU A 96 3.15 -10.32 -5.10
N TYR A 97 2.64 -9.92 -3.94
CA TYR A 97 3.30 -10.19 -2.67
C TYR A 97 2.29 -10.23 -1.51
N VAL A 98 2.66 -10.96 -0.47
CA VAL A 98 1.98 -10.97 0.81
C VAL A 98 3.01 -10.95 1.93
N TRP A 99 2.68 -10.27 3.04
CA TRP A 99 3.43 -10.44 4.28
C TRP A 99 3.30 -11.87 4.77
N ILE A 100 4.39 -12.46 5.26
CA ILE A 100 4.26 -13.68 6.08
C ILE A 100 3.64 -13.32 7.43
N PRO A 101 2.96 -14.27 8.10
CA PRO A 101 2.15 -13.96 9.29
C PRO A 101 2.90 -13.25 10.42
N ASP A 102 4.19 -13.56 10.62
CA ASP A 102 5.00 -12.94 11.66
C ASP A 102 5.54 -11.54 11.30
N GLY A 103 5.31 -11.08 10.06
CA GLY A 103 5.75 -9.78 9.55
C GLY A 103 7.25 -9.67 9.27
N SER A 104 8.01 -10.76 9.35
CA SER A 104 9.48 -10.71 9.17
C SER A 104 9.91 -10.63 7.70
N GLY A 105 9.00 -10.86 6.76
CA GLY A 105 9.29 -10.81 5.32
C GLY A 105 8.07 -11.04 4.43
N PHE A 106 8.31 -11.58 3.24
CA PHE A 106 7.28 -11.75 2.21
C PHE A 106 7.32 -13.12 1.57
N ILE A 107 6.14 -13.58 1.13
CA ILE A 107 6.03 -14.48 -0.02
C ILE A 107 5.71 -13.59 -1.22
N LEU A 108 6.45 -13.75 -2.31
CA LEU A 108 6.29 -12.94 -3.52
C LEU A 108 6.34 -13.80 -4.78
N SER A 109 5.72 -13.30 -5.84
CA SER A 109 5.81 -13.86 -7.19
C SER A 109 6.55 -12.90 -8.12
N LYS A 110 7.17 -13.47 -9.15
CA LYS A 110 7.82 -12.76 -10.24
C LYS A 110 7.53 -13.48 -11.55
N ASN A 111 7.32 -12.72 -12.61
CA ASN A 111 7.30 -13.23 -13.96
C ASN A 111 8.69 -13.80 -14.28
N GLY A 112 8.72 -15.07 -14.64
CA GLY A 112 9.90 -15.69 -15.22
C GLY A 112 9.90 -15.44 -16.71
N ASP A 113 10.99 -14.89 -17.23
CA ASP A 113 11.24 -14.94 -18.67
C ASP A 113 11.78 -16.34 -18.98
N LEU A 114 11.24 -16.99 -20.02
CA LEU A 114 11.81 -18.23 -20.55
C LEU A 114 13.14 -17.91 -21.21
N THR A 115 14.18 -17.74 -20.39
CA THR A 115 15.55 -17.67 -20.85
C THR A 115 16.15 -19.09 -20.89
N PRO A 116 17.20 -19.34 -21.69
CA PRO A 116 17.89 -20.63 -21.66
C PRO A 116 18.42 -21.02 -20.27
N GLU A 117 18.50 -20.07 -19.34
CA GLU A 117 18.97 -20.27 -17.97
C GLU A 117 17.86 -20.71 -17.00
N GLY A 118 16.60 -20.70 -17.46
CA GLY A 118 15.42 -21.08 -16.66
C GLY A 118 14.72 -19.91 -15.99
#